data_AF-A0A496VSI6-F1
#
_entry.id   AF-A0A496VSI6-F1
#
_cell.length_a   1.000
_cell.length_b   1.000
_cell.length_c   1.000
_cell.angle_alpha   90.00
_cell.angle_beta   90.00
_cell.angle_gamma   90.00
#
_symmetry.space_group_name_H-M   'P 1'
#
loop_
_entity.id
_entity.type
_entity.pdbx_description
1 polymer ?
#
loop_
_entity_poly.entity_id
_entity_poly.type
_entity_poly.pdbx_seq_one_letter_code
_entity_poly.pdbx_strand_id
1 'polypeptide(L)'
;MAIKLKNAHKSRPNSSARNLDYQFYFLFRRHWWKDEQHLYEPFEKFGALQNMGIQIDSDKRLFRRNAPAQSPLANWQTHLKAAWDDICETYRQAISPDNPERGLDEALLYCQDNLLGVALIIMDEDLKRHEITLDLYGSPHHKLGESRFSYDAEAVLFSIQDKAGEMPAPATFHAFTPSLDKPALKTYNWTLCFDKPVPYLMQMESTGFLNNPAFVVYGLAHGDALTAIEQQKIWPNALQKVLCGTVGQDQPMKTTAILNSIIARLLISEAVFETLDCEARQLRFELQRKTAHYFATPDKSIEDTPNSVLEDQLREMEGLVAQTDFALGRFSQAIKTLQINHENFQWRLNHQHHEETAWQLDWQSDSQYPPLLEPLYIGLESLKNHVAYINGKLTHLKGACSSWRSYVTENRQNLTEHLGHVGNIIILLLTLGELFRYNWDHESFGFSFLDYFATVLNHPVTYLAIIIFFLLFVLRHYSKMWLKWLKYKFRYGQAK
;
A
#
# COMPACT_ATOMS: atom_id res chain seq x y z
N MET A 1 9.19 53.53 20.73
CA MET A 1 10.56 53.01 20.92
C MET A 1 10.56 51.57 20.39
N ALA A 2 10.88 51.40 19.11
CA ALA A 2 10.79 50.12 18.41
C ALA A 2 12.11 49.87 17.69
N ILE A 3 12.80 48.80 18.09
CA ILE A 3 14.08 48.39 17.51
C ILE A 3 13.77 47.61 16.23
N LYS A 4 14.08 48.21 15.08
CA LYS A 4 14.21 47.52 13.79
C LYS A 4 15.54 46.76 13.79
N LEU A 5 15.50 45.43 13.83
CA LEU A 5 16.61 44.60 13.36
C LEU A 5 16.33 44.23 11.89
N LYS A 6 16.89 45.05 10.99
CA LYS A 6 17.16 44.64 9.61
C LYS A 6 18.35 43.69 9.67
N ASN A 7 18.16 42.40 9.42
CA ASN A 7 19.23 41.55 8.92
C ASN A 7 18.99 41.31 7.44
N ALA A 8 19.91 41.89 6.66
CA ALA A 8 19.99 41.77 5.23
C ALA A 8 20.42 40.35 4.87
N HIS A 9 19.52 39.56 4.27
CA HIS A 9 19.94 38.51 3.35
C HIS A 9 20.54 39.19 2.13
N LYS A 10 21.86 39.40 2.16
CA LYS A 10 22.66 39.65 0.96
C LYS A 10 22.59 38.36 0.14
N SER A 11 21.70 38.32 -0.84
CA SER A 11 21.80 37.41 -1.97
C SER A 11 23.13 37.68 -2.67
N ARG A 12 24.10 36.78 -2.46
CA ARG A 12 25.27 36.73 -3.35
C ARG A 12 24.79 36.30 -4.75
N PRO A 13 25.40 36.82 -5.81
CA PRO A 13 24.99 36.52 -7.17
C PRO A 13 25.22 35.03 -7.48
N ASN A 14 24.37 34.49 -8.36
CA ASN A 14 24.48 33.19 -9.02
C ASN A 14 25.92 32.94 -9.52
N SER A 15 26.77 32.31 -8.71
CA SER A 15 27.87 31.53 -9.24
C SER A 15 27.26 30.20 -9.67
N SER A 16 27.24 29.92 -10.97
CA SER A 16 27.07 28.55 -11.46
C SER A 16 27.96 27.65 -10.61
N ALA A 17 27.38 26.72 -9.86
CA ALA A 17 28.14 25.78 -9.04
C ALA A 17 29.01 24.97 -10.01
N ARG A 18 30.31 25.32 -10.09
CA ARG A 18 31.21 24.75 -11.10
C ARG A 18 31.40 23.23 -10.89
N ASN A 19 31.25 22.77 -9.64
CA ASN A 19 31.38 21.39 -9.20
C ASN A 19 30.06 20.58 -9.26
N LEU A 20 28.94 21.17 -9.67
CA LEU A 20 27.62 20.53 -9.64
C LEU A 20 27.41 19.57 -10.82
N ASP A 21 27.08 18.32 -10.49
CA ASP A 21 26.52 17.31 -11.39
C ASP A 21 25.29 16.66 -10.74
N TYR A 22 24.33 16.18 -11.54
CA TYR A 22 23.22 15.39 -11.02
C TYR A 22 22.75 14.32 -11.99
N GLN A 23 22.32 13.21 -11.40
CA GLN A 23 21.97 11.99 -12.11
C GLN A 23 20.60 11.49 -11.69
N PHE A 24 19.90 10.87 -12.65
CA PHE A 24 18.62 10.23 -12.46
C PHE A 24 18.76 8.73 -12.62
N TYR A 25 18.20 8.00 -11.67
CA TYR A 25 18.11 6.55 -11.70
C TYR A 25 16.65 6.14 -11.80
N PHE A 26 16.32 5.28 -12.76
CA PHE A 26 14.97 4.77 -12.96
C PHE A 26 15.01 3.25 -12.84
N LEU A 27 14.26 2.70 -11.88
CA LEU A 27 14.17 1.27 -11.66
C LEU A 27 12.86 0.73 -12.24
N PHE A 28 12.94 -0.28 -13.09
CA PHE A 28 11.78 -0.92 -13.71
C PHE A 28 11.69 -2.40 -13.35
N ARG A 29 10.46 -2.92 -13.28
CA ARG A 29 10.19 -4.36 -13.39
C ARG A 29 10.41 -4.81 -14.83
N ARG A 30 10.94 -6.01 -15.00
CA ARG A 30 11.14 -6.66 -16.31
C ARG A 30 10.03 -7.61 -16.66
N HIS A 31 9.21 -7.98 -15.70
CA HIS A 31 8.02 -8.76 -15.92
C HIS A 31 7.06 -8.61 -14.76
N TRP A 32 5.79 -8.80 -15.04
CA TRP A 32 4.72 -8.71 -14.07
C TRP A 32 3.49 -9.44 -14.56
N TRP A 33 2.61 -9.74 -13.61
CA TRP A 33 1.34 -10.40 -13.86
C TRP A 33 0.23 -9.36 -13.94
N LYS A 34 -0.45 -9.28 -15.10
CA LYS A 34 -1.61 -8.40 -15.31
C LYS A 34 -2.69 -9.20 -16.03
N ASP A 35 -3.92 -9.17 -15.53
CA ASP A 35 -5.10 -9.78 -16.17
C ASP A 35 -4.87 -11.24 -16.63
N GLU A 36 -4.32 -12.07 -15.75
CA GLU A 36 -3.97 -13.49 -16.02
C GLU A 36 -2.88 -13.73 -17.06
N GLN A 37 -2.22 -12.67 -17.52
CA GLN A 37 -1.12 -12.75 -18.47
C GLN A 37 0.20 -12.35 -17.80
N HIS A 38 1.23 -13.16 -18.07
CA HIS A 38 2.58 -12.83 -17.68
C HIS A 38 3.18 -11.93 -18.77
N LEU A 39 3.23 -10.63 -18.50
CA LEU A 39 3.84 -9.66 -19.38
C LEU A 39 5.34 -9.66 -19.13
N TYR A 40 6.11 -9.86 -20.20
CA TYR A 40 7.56 -9.79 -20.19
C TYR A 40 8.00 -8.52 -20.91
N GLU A 41 9.11 -7.95 -20.45
CA GLU A 41 9.85 -6.95 -21.20
C GLU A 41 10.19 -7.51 -22.59
N PRO A 42 10.03 -6.74 -23.68
CA PRO A 42 10.08 -7.23 -25.06
C PRO A 42 11.50 -7.57 -25.54
N PHE A 43 12.16 -8.53 -24.88
CA PHE A 43 13.57 -8.88 -25.11
C PHE A 43 13.85 -9.68 -26.38
N GLU A 44 12.89 -10.46 -26.88
CA GLU A 44 13.13 -11.34 -28.03
C GLU A 44 13.53 -10.55 -29.30
N LYS A 45 13.24 -9.24 -29.34
CA LYS A 45 13.60 -8.33 -30.44
C LYS A 45 14.87 -7.51 -30.21
N PHE A 46 15.49 -7.55 -29.02
CA PHE A 46 16.55 -6.60 -28.64
C PHE A 46 17.75 -7.25 -27.92
N GLY A 47 18.88 -7.37 -28.62
CA GLY A 47 20.21 -7.53 -28.00
C GLY A 47 20.75 -6.24 -27.37
N ALA A 48 20.23 -5.06 -27.76
CA ALA A 48 20.78 -3.76 -27.38
C ALA A 48 20.30 -3.20 -26.03
N LEU A 49 19.22 -3.70 -25.43
CA LEU A 49 18.78 -3.25 -24.10
C LEU A 49 19.77 -3.64 -23.00
N GLN A 50 20.52 -4.74 -23.17
CA GLN A 50 21.61 -5.14 -22.26
C GLN A 50 22.69 -4.05 -22.13
N ASN A 51 22.88 -3.21 -23.15
CA ASN A 51 23.87 -2.14 -23.14
C ASN A 51 23.34 -0.82 -22.55
N MET A 52 22.01 -0.62 -22.48
CA MET A 52 21.38 0.66 -22.11
C MET A 52 20.88 0.73 -20.67
N GLY A 53 20.76 -0.42 -19.99
CA GLY A 53 20.31 -0.49 -18.60
C GLY A 53 20.94 -1.67 -17.87
N ILE A 54 21.18 -1.50 -16.57
CA ILE A 54 21.81 -2.50 -15.72
C ILE A 54 20.75 -3.49 -15.27
N GLN A 55 20.95 -4.77 -15.55
CA GLN A 55 20.13 -5.80 -14.96
C GLN A 55 20.42 -5.91 -13.46
N ILE A 56 19.37 -5.75 -12.65
CA ILE A 56 19.40 -5.95 -11.20
C ILE A 56 18.57 -7.20 -10.92
N ASP A 57 19.19 -8.18 -10.28
CA ASP A 57 18.60 -9.50 -10.06
C ASP A 57 18.09 -10.14 -11.37
N SER A 58 17.08 -11.02 -11.30
CA SER A 58 16.47 -11.63 -12.49
C SER A 58 15.37 -10.75 -13.11
N ASP A 59 14.75 -9.87 -12.32
CA ASP A 59 13.44 -9.29 -12.62
C ASP A 59 13.42 -7.76 -12.70
N LYS A 60 14.57 -7.06 -12.55
CA LYS A 60 14.62 -5.60 -12.56
C LYS A 60 15.66 -5.04 -13.51
N ARG A 61 15.43 -3.81 -13.97
CA ARG A 61 16.33 -3.05 -14.84
C ARG A 61 16.48 -1.63 -14.31
N LEU A 62 17.72 -1.20 -14.15
CA LEU A 62 18.08 0.14 -13.69
C LEU A 62 18.63 0.95 -14.87
N PHE A 63 17.98 2.05 -15.20
CA PHE A 63 18.49 3.04 -16.13
C PHE A 63 19.15 4.17 -15.36
N ARG A 64 20.26 4.68 -15.88
CA ARG A 64 20.89 5.92 -15.42
C ARG A 64 20.86 6.95 -16.54
N ARG A 65 20.52 8.19 -16.21
CA ARG A 65 20.58 9.35 -17.10
C ARG A 65 21.27 10.50 -16.38
N ASN A 66 22.26 11.09 -17.03
CA ASN A 66 22.99 12.22 -16.48
C ASN A 66 22.35 13.51 -17.00
N ALA A 67 22.27 14.54 -16.16
CA ALA A 67 21.97 15.86 -16.65
C ALA A 67 23.12 16.39 -17.52
N PRO A 68 22.86 17.36 -18.42
CA PRO A 68 23.93 18.02 -19.14
C PRO A 68 24.92 18.67 -18.15
N ALA A 69 26.22 18.51 -18.39
CA ALA A 69 27.26 19.00 -17.48
C ALA A 69 27.07 20.49 -17.16
N GLN A 70 27.26 20.87 -15.90
CA GLN A 70 27.15 22.24 -15.38
C GLN A 70 25.74 22.87 -15.54
N SER A 71 24.70 22.04 -15.73
CA SER A 71 23.33 22.52 -15.72
C SER A 71 22.93 23.04 -14.33
N PRO A 72 22.19 24.16 -14.24
CA PRO A 72 21.63 24.61 -12.96
C PRO A 72 20.70 23.54 -12.36
N LEU A 73 20.79 23.35 -11.03
CA LEU A 73 19.87 22.46 -10.33
C LEU A 73 18.41 22.93 -10.46
N ALA A 74 18.16 24.24 -10.60
CA ALA A 74 16.81 24.78 -10.77
C ALA A 74 16.02 24.17 -11.95
N ASN A 75 16.72 23.62 -12.96
CA ASN A 75 16.09 22.99 -14.14
C ASN A 75 15.96 21.47 -14.03
N TRP A 76 16.20 20.89 -12.85
CA TRP A 76 16.23 19.44 -12.66
C TRP A 76 14.95 18.74 -13.10
N GLN A 77 13.77 19.36 -12.91
CA GLN A 77 12.47 18.79 -13.30
C GLN A 77 12.36 18.61 -14.82
N THR A 78 12.84 19.58 -15.59
CA THR A 78 12.88 19.52 -17.05
C THR A 78 13.79 18.39 -17.51
N HIS A 79 14.97 18.25 -16.89
CA HIS A 79 15.88 17.17 -17.23
C HIS A 79 15.39 15.79 -16.78
N LEU A 80 14.68 15.71 -15.65
CA LEU A 80 14.04 14.49 -15.21
C LEU A 80 12.96 14.05 -16.21
N LYS A 81 12.12 14.98 -16.67
CA LYS A 81 11.10 14.69 -17.68
C LYS A 81 11.72 14.27 -19.01
N ALA A 82 12.75 14.95 -19.46
CA ALA A 82 13.47 14.59 -20.68
C ALA A 82 14.11 13.18 -20.58
N ALA A 83 14.69 12.84 -19.42
CA ALA A 83 15.24 11.51 -19.16
C ALA A 83 14.16 10.41 -19.16
N TRP A 84 12.98 10.71 -18.60
CA TRP A 84 11.82 9.81 -18.67
C TRP A 84 11.35 9.60 -20.11
N ASP A 85 11.23 10.67 -20.89
CA ASP A 85 10.78 10.63 -22.28
C ASP A 85 11.76 9.85 -23.17
N ASP A 86 13.07 10.00 -22.94
CA ASP A 86 14.12 9.21 -23.61
C ASP A 86 13.99 7.70 -23.33
N ILE A 87 13.68 7.32 -22.09
CA ILE A 87 13.44 5.91 -21.74
C ILE A 87 12.17 5.39 -22.43
N CYS A 88 11.08 6.16 -22.43
CA CYS A 88 9.84 5.79 -23.12
C CYS A 88 10.07 5.62 -24.63
N GLU A 89 10.84 6.53 -25.23
CA GLU A 89 11.24 6.47 -26.64
C GLU A 89 12.05 5.20 -26.94
N THR A 90 12.96 4.83 -26.03
CA THR A 90 13.73 3.58 -26.13
C THR A 90 12.80 2.35 -26.16
N TYR A 91 11.79 2.31 -25.27
CA TYR A 91 10.81 1.22 -25.25
C TYR A 91 9.88 1.23 -26.47
N ARG A 92 9.51 2.40 -26.98
CA ARG A 92 8.70 2.56 -28.21
C ARG A 92 9.37 1.91 -29.41
N GLN A 93 10.66 2.20 -29.61
CA GLN A 93 11.47 1.60 -30.67
C GLN A 93 11.59 0.07 -30.51
N ALA A 94 11.60 -0.42 -29.27
CA ALA A 94 11.69 -1.85 -28.99
C ALA A 94 10.37 -2.63 -29.23
N ILE A 95 9.24 -2.03 -28.86
CA ILE A 95 7.92 -2.68 -28.96
C ILE A 95 7.47 -2.76 -30.42
N SER A 96 7.57 -1.64 -31.16
CA SER A 96 7.07 -1.51 -32.54
C SER A 96 8.12 -0.91 -33.47
N PRO A 97 9.18 -1.67 -33.84
CA PRO A 97 10.25 -1.18 -34.72
C PRO A 97 9.74 -0.77 -36.12
N ASP A 98 8.69 -1.43 -36.61
CA ASP A 98 8.14 -1.21 -37.96
C ASP A 98 6.99 -0.18 -37.99
N ASN A 99 6.46 0.23 -36.83
CA ASN A 99 5.36 1.20 -36.77
C ASN A 99 5.43 2.08 -35.49
N PRO A 100 6.25 3.14 -35.52
CA PRO A 100 6.57 3.92 -34.33
C PRO A 100 5.38 4.73 -33.76
N GLU A 101 4.36 5.01 -34.56
CA GLU A 101 3.17 5.77 -34.12
C GLU A 101 2.21 4.91 -33.27
N ARG A 102 2.11 3.60 -33.53
CA ARG A 102 1.33 2.68 -32.68
C ARG A 102 2.04 2.29 -31.38
N GLY A 103 3.38 2.31 -31.38
CA GLY A 103 4.17 1.91 -30.21
C GLY A 103 4.24 2.96 -29.09
N LEU A 104 3.85 4.22 -29.33
CA LEU A 104 4.03 5.30 -28.35
C LEU A 104 3.15 5.08 -27.12
N ASP A 105 1.84 4.87 -27.33
CA ASP A 105 0.89 4.65 -26.24
C ASP A 105 1.20 3.35 -25.48
N GLU A 106 1.57 2.29 -26.20
CA GLU A 106 1.96 1.01 -25.61
C GLU A 106 3.25 1.12 -24.77
N ALA A 107 4.26 1.85 -25.25
CA ALA A 107 5.50 2.06 -24.53
C ALA A 107 5.31 2.94 -23.29
N LEU A 108 4.53 4.02 -23.41
CA LEU A 108 4.21 4.89 -22.29
C LEU A 108 3.46 4.10 -21.20
N LEU A 109 2.44 3.34 -21.59
CA LEU A 109 1.69 2.48 -20.67
C LEU A 109 2.61 1.45 -20.02
N TYR A 110 3.46 0.77 -20.80
CA TYR A 110 4.43 -0.18 -20.27
C TYR A 110 5.37 0.48 -19.25
N CYS A 111 5.95 1.64 -19.58
CA CYS A 111 6.87 2.35 -18.70
C CYS A 111 6.17 2.77 -17.40
N GLN A 112 4.96 3.33 -17.47
CA GLN A 112 4.19 3.74 -16.29
C GLN A 112 3.86 2.55 -15.40
N ASP A 113 3.39 1.46 -16.00
CA ASP A 113 2.98 0.25 -15.30
C ASP A 113 4.16 -0.49 -14.63
N ASN A 114 5.40 -0.30 -15.13
CA ASN A 114 6.58 -1.04 -14.67
C ASN A 114 7.59 -0.21 -13.86
N LEU A 115 7.46 1.12 -13.79
CA LEU A 115 8.37 1.99 -13.04
C LEU A 115 8.23 1.79 -11.52
N LEU A 116 9.22 1.19 -10.87
CA LEU A 116 9.24 1.01 -9.41
C LEU A 116 9.59 2.28 -8.65
N GLY A 117 10.47 3.11 -9.20
CA GLY A 117 10.88 4.32 -8.53
C GLY A 117 12.00 5.05 -9.23
N VAL A 118 12.22 6.28 -8.78
CA VAL A 118 13.17 7.24 -9.34
C VAL A 118 14.01 7.83 -8.23
N ALA A 119 15.34 7.84 -8.42
CA ALA A 119 16.26 8.55 -7.54
C ALA A 119 16.93 9.72 -8.27
N LEU A 120 16.97 10.88 -7.63
CA LEU A 120 17.82 12.02 -8.01
C LEU A 120 19.06 12.02 -7.11
N ILE A 121 20.25 11.99 -7.69
CA ILE A 121 21.51 12.12 -6.98
C ILE A 121 22.15 13.46 -7.34
N ILE A 122 22.34 14.32 -6.34
CA ILE A 122 23.03 15.61 -6.46
C ILE A 122 24.47 15.42 -6.01
N MET A 123 25.44 15.74 -6.85
CA MET A 123 26.86 15.67 -6.54
C MET A 123 27.43 17.08 -6.59
N ASP A 124 28.03 17.54 -5.49
CA ASP A 124 28.63 18.88 -5.42
C ASP A 124 29.75 18.90 -4.37
N GLU A 125 30.45 20.03 -4.29
CA GLU A 125 31.45 20.31 -3.26
C GLU A 125 30.85 20.23 -1.84
N ASP A 126 29.68 20.85 -1.65
CA ASP A 126 28.90 20.86 -0.41
C ASP A 126 27.41 20.83 -0.75
N LEU A 127 26.61 20.17 0.10
CA LEU A 127 25.17 19.98 -0.08
C LEU A 127 24.32 21.06 0.62
N LYS A 128 24.89 21.89 1.50
CA LYS A 128 24.16 22.86 2.34
C LYS A 128 23.23 23.83 1.60
N ARG A 129 23.42 24.03 0.31
CA ARG A 129 22.65 25.00 -0.49
C ARG A 129 21.55 24.37 -1.33
N HIS A 130 21.46 23.05 -1.35
CA HIS A 130 20.55 22.35 -2.24
C HIS A 130 19.23 22.07 -1.52
N GLU A 131 18.15 22.50 -2.16
CA GLU A 131 16.78 22.16 -1.79
C GLU A 131 16.05 21.82 -3.09
N ILE A 132 15.27 20.75 -3.06
CA ILE A 132 14.45 20.31 -4.19
C ILE A 132 12.98 20.42 -3.80
N THR A 133 12.15 20.96 -4.69
CA THR A 133 10.72 21.11 -4.43
C THR A 133 9.89 20.40 -5.49
N LEU A 134 8.84 19.70 -5.06
CA LEU A 134 7.85 19.05 -5.93
C LEU A 134 6.44 19.48 -5.52
N ASP A 135 5.60 19.73 -6.52
CA ASP A 135 4.19 19.99 -6.31
C ASP A 135 3.46 18.71 -5.87
N LEU A 136 2.51 18.88 -4.93
CA LEU A 136 1.65 17.81 -4.43
C LEU A 136 0.24 17.96 -5.02
N TYR A 137 -0.33 16.86 -5.50
CA TYR A 137 -1.67 16.81 -6.07
C TYR A 137 -2.52 15.71 -5.42
N GLY A 138 -3.79 16.02 -5.16
CA GLY A 138 -4.81 15.05 -4.74
C GLY A 138 -5.75 14.71 -5.90
N SER A 139 -6.55 13.66 -5.78
CA SER A 139 -7.54 13.26 -6.79
C SER A 139 -8.69 14.29 -6.89
N PRO A 140 -9.15 14.72 -8.09
CA PRO A 140 -8.71 14.40 -9.45
C PRO A 140 -7.77 15.49 -10.01
N HIS A 141 -6.57 15.60 -9.44
CA HIS A 141 -5.47 16.52 -9.84
C HIS A 141 -5.59 17.96 -9.32
N HIS A 142 -6.09 18.17 -8.10
CA HIS A 142 -6.04 19.46 -7.42
C HIS A 142 -4.71 19.68 -6.69
N LYS A 143 -4.03 20.82 -6.89
CA LYS A 143 -2.77 21.14 -6.18
C LYS A 143 -3.05 21.34 -4.69
N LEU A 144 -2.46 20.47 -3.86
CA LEU A 144 -2.66 20.47 -2.40
C LEU A 144 -1.58 21.26 -1.66
N GLY A 145 -0.36 21.32 -2.19
CA GLY A 145 0.80 21.91 -1.54
C GLY A 145 2.09 21.58 -2.26
N GLU A 146 3.19 21.59 -1.52
CA GLU A 146 4.54 21.31 -2.02
C GLU A 146 5.33 20.47 -1.01
N SER A 147 6.16 19.56 -1.52
CA SER A 147 7.13 18.80 -0.73
C SER A 147 8.53 19.35 -0.99
N ARG A 148 9.24 19.72 0.07
CA ARG A 148 10.61 20.23 0.03
C ARG A 148 11.56 19.20 0.59
N PHE A 149 12.52 18.77 -0.23
CA PHE A 149 13.56 17.84 0.12
C PHE A 149 14.79 18.63 0.55
N SER A 150 15.20 18.44 1.80
CA SER A 150 16.35 19.10 2.39
C SER A 150 17.35 18.10 2.95
N TYR A 151 18.60 18.50 2.91
CA TYR A 151 19.73 17.76 3.46
C TYR A 151 19.88 17.98 4.97
N ASP A 152 20.18 16.90 5.70
CA ASP A 152 20.65 16.96 7.08
C ASP A 152 22.15 16.59 7.13
N ALA A 153 22.95 17.48 7.72
CA ALA A 153 24.40 17.34 7.80
C ALA A 153 24.84 16.22 8.73
N GLU A 154 24.03 15.88 9.72
CA GLU A 154 24.35 14.86 10.71
C GLU A 154 23.95 13.44 10.22
N ALA A 155 23.05 13.36 9.25
CA ALA A 155 22.54 12.10 8.70
C ALA A 155 23.38 11.58 7.52
N VAL A 156 24.64 11.21 7.79
CA VAL A 156 25.51 10.55 6.80
C VAL A 156 25.12 9.08 6.66
N LEU A 157 24.79 8.64 5.45
CA LEU A 157 24.46 7.24 5.17
C LEU A 157 25.73 6.38 5.04
N PHE A 158 26.73 6.89 4.34
CA PHE A 158 28.07 6.31 4.26
C PHE A 158 29.09 7.37 3.85
N SER A 159 30.36 7.07 4.08
CA SER A 159 31.48 7.87 3.61
C SER A 159 32.46 7.03 2.77
N ILE A 160 33.18 7.69 1.86
CA ILE A 160 34.20 7.05 1.03
C ILE A 160 35.46 7.92 1.03
N GLN A 161 36.60 7.29 1.29
CA GLN A 161 37.90 7.94 1.32
C GLN A 161 38.91 7.11 0.54
N ASP A 162 39.91 7.78 -0.03
CA ASP A 162 41.04 7.09 -0.63
C ASP A 162 42.01 6.60 0.45
N LYS A 163 42.51 5.37 0.31
CA LYS A 163 43.48 4.80 1.27
C LYS A 163 44.84 5.50 1.22
N ALA A 164 45.13 6.20 0.13
CA ALA A 164 46.37 6.94 -0.05
C ALA A 164 46.38 8.28 0.73
N GLY A 165 45.23 8.77 1.17
CA GLY A 165 45.10 10.03 1.90
C GLY A 165 45.31 11.28 1.04
N GLU A 166 45.13 11.18 -0.29
CA GLU A 166 45.17 12.30 -1.21
C GLU A 166 43.91 13.18 -1.13
N MET A 167 42.78 12.63 -0.67
CA MET A 167 41.56 13.38 -0.45
C MET A 167 41.65 14.22 0.83
N PRO A 168 41.36 15.53 0.77
CA PRO A 168 41.38 16.39 1.97
C PRO A 168 40.37 15.98 3.05
N ALA A 169 39.24 15.41 2.63
CA ALA A 169 38.16 14.94 3.47
C ALA A 169 37.44 13.78 2.76
N PRO A 170 36.81 12.85 3.50
CA PRO A 170 36.00 11.80 2.90
C PRO A 170 34.81 12.40 2.14
N ALA A 171 34.44 11.79 1.01
CA ALA A 171 33.18 12.10 0.37
C ALA A 171 32.04 11.44 1.15
N THR A 172 30.95 12.16 1.39
CA THR A 172 29.84 11.70 2.22
C THR A 172 28.56 11.62 1.41
N PHE A 173 27.81 10.53 1.61
CA PHE A 173 26.54 10.27 0.94
C PHE A 173 25.39 10.41 1.93
N HIS A 174 24.32 11.09 1.50
CA HIS A 174 23.22 11.51 2.37
C HIS A 174 21.86 11.34 1.71
N ALA A 175 20.84 11.08 2.51
CA ALA A 175 19.45 11.18 2.09
C ALA A 175 18.94 12.61 2.29
N PHE A 176 18.14 13.09 1.34
CA PHE A 176 17.34 14.29 1.54
C PHE A 176 15.96 13.87 2.03
N THR A 177 15.55 14.43 3.16
CA THR A 177 14.27 14.09 3.77
C THR A 177 13.17 15.01 3.25
N PRO A 178 12.01 14.48 2.82
CA PRO A 178 10.89 15.31 2.42
C PRO A 178 10.28 16.00 3.65
N SER A 179 10.00 17.29 3.49
CA SER A 179 9.24 18.11 4.42
C SER A 179 8.01 18.68 3.71
N LEU A 180 6.84 18.49 4.32
CA LEU A 180 5.58 18.94 3.75
C LEU A 180 5.19 20.28 4.37
N ASP A 181 4.70 21.19 3.53
CA ASP A 181 4.22 22.53 3.93
C ASP A 181 3.06 22.46 4.95
N LYS A 182 2.21 21.43 4.84
CA LYS A 182 1.01 21.25 5.66
C LYS A 182 1.07 19.95 6.47
N PRO A 183 0.80 19.98 7.80
CA PRO A 183 0.79 18.78 8.63
C PRO A 183 -0.21 17.70 8.18
N ALA A 184 -1.38 18.11 7.67
CA ALA A 184 -2.41 17.19 7.18
C ALA A 184 -1.95 16.34 5.98
N LEU A 185 -0.92 16.77 5.26
CA LEU A 185 -0.38 16.03 4.12
C LEU A 185 0.54 14.87 4.54
N LYS A 186 1.02 14.88 5.79
CA LYS A 186 1.89 13.82 6.34
C LYS A 186 1.16 12.49 6.54
N THR A 187 -0.17 12.49 6.53
CA THR A 187 -0.97 11.27 6.69
C THR A 187 -1.06 10.44 5.41
N TYR A 188 -0.68 11.02 4.27
CA TYR A 188 -0.75 10.38 2.96
C TYR A 188 0.62 9.87 2.52
N ASN A 189 0.60 8.81 1.71
CA ASN A 189 1.75 8.37 0.93
C ASN A 189 1.66 9.01 -0.47
N TRP A 190 2.82 9.25 -1.07
CA TRP A 190 2.96 10.05 -2.28
C TRP A 190 3.72 9.27 -3.35
N THR A 191 3.28 9.37 -4.60
CA THR A 191 3.89 8.69 -5.73
C THR A 191 4.21 9.66 -6.87
N LEU A 192 5.28 9.40 -7.61
CA LEU A 192 5.72 10.25 -8.71
C LEU A 192 4.88 10.05 -9.97
N CYS A 193 4.50 11.15 -10.61
CA CYS A 193 3.74 11.14 -11.86
C CYS A 193 4.40 11.98 -12.95
N PHE A 194 4.22 11.53 -14.21
CA PHE A 194 4.83 12.11 -15.42
C PHE A 194 3.80 12.49 -16.49
N ASP A 195 2.50 12.43 -16.19
CA ASP A 195 1.39 12.77 -17.09
C ASP A 195 1.25 14.29 -17.35
N LYS A 196 2.00 15.12 -16.62
CA LYS A 196 2.11 16.57 -16.84
C LYS A 196 3.47 16.96 -17.43
N PRO A 197 3.61 18.18 -17.99
CA PRO A 197 4.90 18.68 -18.50
C PRO A 197 5.99 18.74 -17.42
N VAL A 198 5.61 18.91 -16.16
CA VAL A 198 6.51 18.93 -15.01
C VAL A 198 6.16 17.75 -14.10
N PRO A 199 7.15 16.93 -13.69
CA PRO A 199 6.91 15.85 -12.73
C PRO A 199 6.34 16.38 -11.41
N TYR A 200 5.45 15.62 -10.80
CA TYR A 200 4.80 15.98 -9.54
C TYR A 200 4.51 14.75 -8.70
N LEU A 201 4.14 14.97 -7.44
CA LEU A 201 3.74 13.90 -6.54
C LEU A 201 2.21 13.86 -6.42
N MET A 202 1.63 12.70 -6.63
CA MET A 202 0.21 12.44 -6.44
C MET A 202 -0.01 11.62 -5.17
N GLN A 203 -1.13 11.85 -4.48
CA GLN A 203 -1.56 10.98 -3.39
C GLN A 203 -1.74 9.54 -3.91
N MET A 204 -1.13 8.57 -3.23
CA MET A 204 -1.28 7.16 -3.58
C MET A 204 -2.71 6.66 -3.35
N GLU A 205 -3.24 5.95 -4.34
CA GLU A 205 -4.51 5.22 -4.25
C GLU A 205 -4.23 3.74 -3.94
N SER A 206 -5.05 3.11 -3.08
CA SER A 206 -4.85 1.70 -2.68
C SER A 206 -5.43 0.67 -3.63
N THR A 207 -6.12 1.10 -4.68
CA THR A 207 -6.71 0.16 -5.64
C THR A 207 -5.59 -0.54 -6.38
N GLY A 208 -5.40 -1.82 -6.05
CA GLY A 208 -4.20 -2.64 -6.25
C GLY A 208 -3.76 -2.95 -7.68
N PHE A 209 -4.01 -2.06 -8.64
CA PHE A 209 -3.59 -2.17 -10.03
C PHE A 209 -2.69 -1.02 -10.49
N LEU A 210 -2.65 0.11 -9.76
CA LEU A 210 -1.78 1.23 -10.10
C LEU A 210 -0.40 1.02 -9.47
N ASN A 211 0.62 1.07 -10.32
CA ASN A 211 2.00 1.05 -9.89
C ASN A 211 2.34 2.41 -9.27
N ASN A 212 2.89 2.40 -8.05
CA ASN A 212 3.17 3.60 -7.26
C ASN A 212 4.69 3.83 -7.20
N PRO A 213 5.32 4.46 -8.22
CA PRO A 213 6.75 4.73 -8.20
C PRO A 213 7.14 5.60 -7.01
N ALA A 214 8.16 5.15 -6.27
CA ALA A 214 8.79 5.95 -5.22
C ALA A 214 9.64 7.08 -5.83
N PHE A 215 9.78 8.20 -5.11
CA PHE A 215 10.73 9.26 -5.46
C PHE A 215 11.62 9.58 -4.27
N VAL A 216 12.94 9.47 -4.48
CA VAL A 216 13.94 9.71 -3.45
C VAL A 216 15.02 10.65 -3.97
N VAL A 217 15.58 11.46 -3.07
CA VAL A 217 16.64 12.41 -3.37
C VAL A 217 17.83 12.11 -2.47
N TYR A 218 19.00 12.00 -3.07
CA TYR A 218 20.27 11.78 -2.38
C TYR A 218 21.28 12.85 -2.76
N GLY A 219 22.24 13.08 -1.88
CA GLY A 219 23.38 13.95 -2.11
C GLY A 219 24.70 13.24 -1.87
N LEU A 220 25.70 13.57 -2.68
CA LEU A 220 27.09 13.21 -2.48
C LEU A 220 27.92 14.50 -2.36
N ALA A 221 28.42 14.79 -1.16
CA ALA A 221 29.40 15.85 -0.94
C ALA A 221 30.79 15.26 -1.16
N HIS A 222 31.55 15.77 -2.14
CA HIS A 222 32.87 15.22 -2.48
C HIS A 222 34.03 16.22 -2.32
N GLY A 223 33.76 17.43 -1.83
CA GLY A 223 34.77 18.49 -1.76
C GLY A 223 35.13 19.08 -3.13
N ASP A 224 36.13 19.96 -3.17
CA ASP A 224 36.44 20.75 -4.38
C ASP A 224 37.19 19.93 -5.44
N ALA A 225 36.42 19.16 -6.21
CA ALA A 225 36.90 18.28 -7.26
C ALA A 225 37.61 19.05 -8.40
N LEU A 226 37.09 20.23 -8.78
CA LEU A 226 37.69 21.01 -9.87
C LEU A 226 39.08 21.54 -9.49
N THR A 227 39.23 22.14 -8.31
CA THR A 227 40.55 22.61 -7.87
C THR A 227 41.53 21.44 -7.77
N ALA A 228 41.08 20.26 -7.32
CA ALA A 228 41.90 19.07 -7.30
C ALA A 228 42.35 18.63 -8.72
N ILE A 229 41.45 18.69 -9.71
CA ILE A 229 41.78 18.41 -11.12
C ILE A 229 42.80 19.43 -11.66
N GLU A 230 42.61 20.72 -11.37
CA GLU A 230 43.55 21.80 -11.75
C GLU A 230 44.95 21.58 -11.12
N GLN A 231 44.99 21.03 -9.91
CA GLN A 231 46.21 20.63 -9.19
C GLN A 231 46.75 19.25 -9.62
N GLN A 232 46.22 18.66 -10.70
CA GLN A 232 46.63 17.35 -11.24
C GLN A 232 46.47 16.19 -10.26
N LYS A 233 45.53 16.29 -9.32
CA LYS A 233 45.15 15.18 -8.43
C LYS A 233 44.28 14.17 -9.19
N ILE A 234 44.47 12.89 -8.89
CA ILE A 234 43.81 11.79 -9.63
C ILE A 234 42.51 11.36 -8.93
N TRP A 235 42.39 11.60 -7.62
CA TRP A 235 41.26 11.14 -6.81
C TRP A 235 39.88 11.54 -7.37
N PRO A 236 39.61 12.71 -7.98
CA PRO A 236 38.26 13.04 -8.44
C PRO A 236 37.77 12.10 -9.54
N ASN A 237 38.62 11.86 -10.55
CA ASN A 237 38.31 10.94 -11.65
C ASN A 237 38.24 9.49 -11.16
N ALA A 238 39.11 9.11 -10.21
CA ALA A 238 39.09 7.78 -9.62
C ALA A 238 37.85 7.54 -8.74
N LEU A 239 37.39 8.56 -8.00
CA LEU A 239 36.17 8.52 -7.19
C LEU A 239 34.95 8.35 -8.09
N GLN A 240 34.83 9.17 -9.14
CA GLN A 240 33.75 9.06 -10.11
C GLN A 240 33.72 7.66 -10.75
N LYS A 241 34.88 7.11 -11.11
CA LYS A 241 34.99 5.76 -11.68
C LYS A 241 34.52 4.67 -10.72
N VAL A 242 34.77 4.78 -9.43
CA VAL A 242 34.35 3.79 -8.43
C VAL A 242 32.86 3.90 -8.09
N LEU A 243 32.36 5.13 -7.95
CA LEU A 243 30.96 5.38 -7.63
C LEU A 243 30.03 5.06 -8.81
N CYS A 244 30.40 5.51 -10.01
CA CYS A 244 29.55 5.52 -11.19
C CYS A 244 29.99 4.51 -12.27
N GLY A 245 31.17 3.89 -12.15
CA GLY A 245 31.75 3.03 -13.18
C GLY A 245 32.46 3.82 -14.29
N THR A 246 33.08 3.11 -15.23
CA THR A 246 33.68 3.74 -16.43
C THR A 246 32.59 4.18 -17.39
N VAL A 247 32.52 5.49 -17.66
CA VAL A 247 31.66 6.06 -18.69
C VAL A 247 32.45 6.07 -20.00
N GLY A 248 32.07 5.20 -20.94
CA GLY A 248 32.44 5.29 -22.34
C GLY A 248 31.16 5.11 -23.17
N GLN A 249 31.04 5.83 -24.29
CA GLN A 249 29.85 5.77 -25.16
C GLN A 249 29.54 4.33 -25.64
N ASP A 250 30.52 3.42 -25.63
CA ASP A 250 30.42 2.04 -26.10
C ASP A 250 30.69 0.96 -25.03
N GLN A 251 30.71 1.30 -23.73
CA GLN A 251 30.93 0.30 -22.67
C GLN A 251 29.68 0.08 -21.82
N PRO A 252 29.22 -1.18 -21.66
CA PRO A 252 28.02 -1.47 -20.88
C PRO A 252 28.22 -1.06 -19.43
N MET A 253 27.22 -0.38 -18.88
CA MET A 253 27.22 -0.02 -17.46
C MET A 253 27.29 -1.29 -16.60
N LYS A 254 28.28 -1.34 -15.70
CA LYS A 254 28.48 -2.50 -14.83
C LYS A 254 27.68 -2.35 -13.53
N THR A 255 27.10 -3.46 -13.07
CA THR A 255 26.52 -3.63 -11.72
C THR A 255 27.54 -3.37 -10.60
N THR A 256 28.83 -3.40 -10.92
CA THR A 256 29.92 -3.28 -9.95
C THR A 256 30.15 -1.87 -9.42
N ALA A 257 29.57 -0.83 -10.04
CA ALA A 257 29.68 0.53 -9.53
C ALA A 257 28.88 0.70 -8.23
N ILE A 258 29.47 1.38 -7.24
CA ILE A 258 28.90 1.44 -5.88
C ILE A 258 27.50 2.02 -5.87
N LEU A 259 27.28 3.17 -6.52
CA LEU A 259 25.98 3.83 -6.52
C LEU A 259 24.91 3.00 -7.24
N ASN A 260 25.26 2.33 -8.34
CA ASN A 260 24.29 1.50 -9.06
C ASN A 260 23.76 0.35 -8.18
N SER A 261 24.65 -0.29 -7.41
CA SER A 261 24.28 -1.36 -6.47
C SER A 261 23.43 -0.83 -5.32
N ILE A 262 23.87 0.26 -4.68
CA ILE A 262 23.18 0.85 -3.52
C ILE A 262 21.80 1.40 -3.92
N ILE A 263 21.73 2.23 -4.95
CA ILE A 263 20.50 2.93 -5.36
C ILE A 263 19.42 1.94 -5.79
N ALA A 264 19.79 0.88 -6.52
CA ALA A 264 18.82 -0.14 -6.89
C ALA A 264 18.17 -0.78 -5.65
N ARG A 265 18.95 -1.09 -4.61
CA ARG A 265 18.44 -1.71 -3.37
C ARG A 265 17.60 -0.76 -2.54
N LEU A 266 18.01 0.51 -2.45
CA LEU A 266 17.22 1.55 -1.79
C LEU A 266 15.89 1.73 -2.50
N LEU A 267 15.87 1.90 -3.83
CA LEU A 267 14.64 2.04 -4.61
C LEU A 267 13.71 0.83 -4.49
N ILE A 268 14.23 -0.40 -4.53
CA ILE A 268 13.42 -1.61 -4.33
C ILE A 268 12.74 -1.57 -2.96
N SER A 269 13.50 -1.21 -1.93
CA SER A 269 13.00 -1.24 -0.56
C SER A 269 11.96 -0.14 -0.32
N GLU A 270 12.22 1.08 -0.82
CA GLU A 270 11.30 2.21 -0.75
C GLU A 270 9.99 1.94 -1.49
N ALA A 271 10.07 1.44 -2.73
CA ALA A 271 8.87 1.12 -3.52
C ALA A 271 7.98 0.07 -2.85
N VAL A 272 8.58 -0.97 -2.28
CA VAL A 272 7.84 -2.00 -1.55
C VAL A 272 7.30 -1.46 -0.23
N PHE A 273 8.09 -0.72 0.54
CA PHE A 273 7.68 -0.14 1.81
C PHE A 273 6.51 0.83 1.67
N GLU A 274 6.61 1.84 0.81
CA GLU A 274 5.57 2.87 0.61
C GLU A 274 4.23 2.26 0.16
N THR A 275 4.28 1.26 -0.72
CA THR A 275 3.08 0.53 -1.16
C THR A 275 2.43 -0.19 0.01
N LEU A 276 3.19 -0.94 0.81
CA LEU A 276 2.67 -1.69 1.95
C LEU A 276 2.17 -0.78 3.07
N ASP A 277 2.88 0.31 3.35
CA ASP A 277 2.48 1.30 4.35
C ASP A 277 1.15 1.96 3.96
N CYS A 278 1.00 2.34 2.69
CA CYS A 278 -0.26 2.86 2.16
C CYS A 278 -1.41 1.85 2.30
N GLU A 279 -1.23 0.61 1.80
CA GLU A 279 -2.23 -0.46 1.90
C GLU A 279 -2.61 -0.72 3.38
N ALA A 280 -1.63 -0.81 4.27
CA ALA A 280 -1.84 -1.12 5.68
C ALA A 280 -2.55 0.02 6.43
N ARG A 281 -2.20 1.29 6.16
CA ARG A 281 -2.89 2.47 6.73
C ARG A 281 -4.36 2.50 6.32
N GLN A 282 -4.65 2.25 5.05
CA GLN A 282 -6.02 2.28 4.54
C GLN A 282 -6.85 1.14 5.11
N LEU A 283 -6.32 -0.09 5.14
CA LEU A 283 -6.98 -1.22 5.77
C LEU A 283 -7.25 -0.97 7.25
N ARG A 284 -6.27 -0.39 7.98
CA ARG A 284 -6.44 0.01 9.37
C ARG A 284 -7.57 1.02 9.55
N PHE A 285 -7.61 2.06 8.71
CA PHE A 285 -8.66 3.08 8.76
C PHE A 285 -10.04 2.49 8.45
N GLU A 286 -10.15 1.64 7.42
CA GLU A 286 -11.38 0.96 7.06
C GLU A 286 -11.87 0.06 8.18
N LEU A 287 -10.99 -0.80 8.73
CA LEU A 287 -11.30 -1.64 9.87
C LEU A 287 -11.75 -0.81 11.06
N GLN A 288 -11.05 0.27 11.40
CA GLN A 288 -11.44 1.13 12.52
C GLN A 288 -12.83 1.74 12.31
N ARG A 289 -13.13 2.23 11.10
CA ARG A 289 -14.42 2.82 10.76
C ARG A 289 -15.55 1.79 10.81
N LYS A 290 -15.37 0.62 10.19
CA LYS A 290 -16.37 -0.45 10.13
C LYS A 290 -16.58 -1.07 11.51
N THR A 291 -15.50 -1.37 12.22
CA THR A 291 -15.59 -1.98 13.56
C THR A 291 -16.21 -1.04 14.60
N ALA A 292 -15.96 0.28 14.52
CA ALA A 292 -16.62 1.25 15.41
C ALA A 292 -18.16 1.19 15.30
N HIS A 293 -18.71 0.96 14.10
CA HIS A 293 -20.15 0.78 13.92
C HIS A 293 -20.67 -0.45 14.67
N TYR A 294 -20.02 -1.61 14.50
CA TYR A 294 -20.46 -2.86 15.13
C TYR A 294 -20.24 -2.86 16.65
N PHE A 295 -19.18 -2.22 17.16
CA PHE A 295 -18.93 -2.12 18.61
C PHE A 295 -19.82 -1.11 19.32
N ALA A 296 -20.26 -0.06 18.63
CA ALA A 296 -21.21 0.91 19.21
C ALA A 296 -22.66 0.39 19.25
N THR A 297 -22.91 -0.81 18.71
CA THR A 297 -24.24 -1.44 18.65
C THR A 297 -24.48 -2.26 19.92
N PRO A 298 -25.24 -1.76 20.92
CA PRO A 298 -25.50 -2.52 22.15
C PRO A 298 -26.37 -3.75 21.88
N ASP A 299 -26.26 -4.80 22.70
CA ASP A 299 -27.02 -6.06 22.54
C ASP A 299 -28.53 -5.84 22.38
N LYS A 300 -29.11 -4.86 23.09
CA LYS A 300 -30.53 -4.48 22.95
C LYS A 300 -30.92 -4.01 21.55
N SER A 301 -29.97 -3.46 20.80
CA SER A 301 -30.21 -3.04 19.41
C SER A 301 -30.10 -4.20 18.42
N ILE A 302 -29.34 -5.25 18.76
CA ILE A 302 -29.32 -6.51 18.00
C ILE A 302 -30.69 -7.19 18.09
N GLU A 303 -31.29 -7.23 19.28
CA GLU A 303 -32.63 -7.79 19.48
C GLU A 303 -33.76 -7.09 18.70
N ASP A 304 -33.64 -5.77 18.57
CA ASP A 304 -34.59 -4.92 17.85
C ASP A 304 -34.38 -4.92 16.31
N THR A 305 -33.26 -5.45 15.82
CA THR A 305 -32.92 -5.45 14.39
C THR A 305 -33.52 -6.66 13.67
N PRO A 306 -34.07 -6.52 12.45
CA PRO A 306 -34.59 -7.65 11.68
C PRO A 306 -33.50 -8.67 11.34
N ASN A 307 -33.83 -9.97 11.41
CA ASN A 307 -32.88 -11.06 11.12
C ASN A 307 -32.22 -10.95 9.73
N SER A 308 -32.96 -10.50 8.71
CA SER A 308 -32.38 -10.32 7.37
C SER A 308 -31.27 -9.27 7.35
N VAL A 309 -31.44 -8.17 8.10
CA VAL A 309 -30.44 -7.11 8.21
C VAL A 309 -29.24 -7.59 9.02
N LEU A 310 -29.47 -8.34 10.11
CA LEU A 310 -28.39 -8.94 10.89
C LEU A 310 -27.58 -9.94 10.05
N GLU A 311 -28.23 -10.73 9.21
CA GLU A 311 -27.55 -11.68 8.30
C GLU A 311 -26.72 -10.97 7.23
N ASP A 312 -27.23 -9.87 6.64
CA ASP A 312 -26.48 -9.08 5.68
C ASP A 312 -25.28 -8.37 6.33
N GLN A 313 -25.45 -7.80 7.52
CA GLN A 313 -24.36 -7.24 8.31
C GLN A 313 -23.33 -8.30 8.73
N LEU A 314 -23.78 -9.51 9.06
CA LEU A 314 -22.89 -10.63 9.36
C LEU A 314 -22.07 -11.03 8.15
N ARG A 315 -22.68 -11.12 6.96
CA ARG A 315 -21.96 -11.37 5.70
C ARG A 315 -20.95 -10.27 5.39
N GLU A 316 -21.29 -9.01 5.63
CA GLU A 316 -20.37 -7.89 5.48
C GLU A 316 -19.16 -8.02 6.42
N MET A 317 -19.40 -8.34 7.69
CA MET A 317 -18.33 -8.55 8.66
C MET A 317 -17.45 -9.76 8.29
N GLU A 318 -18.05 -10.88 7.86
CA GLU A 318 -17.33 -12.06 7.37
C GLU A 318 -16.49 -11.75 6.13
N GLY A 319 -17.03 -10.96 5.20
CA GLY A 319 -16.30 -10.48 4.03
C GLY A 319 -15.09 -9.62 4.42
N LEU A 320 -15.27 -8.70 5.36
CA LEU A 320 -14.19 -7.87 5.88
C LEU A 320 -13.12 -8.69 6.61
N VAL A 321 -13.53 -9.73 7.37
CA VAL A 321 -12.61 -10.69 8.00
C VAL A 321 -11.76 -11.39 6.94
N ALA A 322 -12.39 -11.96 5.91
CA ALA A 322 -11.70 -12.69 4.85
C ALA A 322 -10.72 -11.79 4.07
N GLN A 323 -11.14 -10.58 3.70
CA GLN A 323 -10.28 -9.60 3.03
C GLN A 323 -9.08 -9.20 3.91
N THR A 324 -9.31 -8.99 5.21
CA THR A 324 -8.24 -8.63 6.14
C THR A 324 -7.26 -9.77 6.37
N ASP A 325 -7.74 -11.01 6.56
CA ASP A 325 -6.89 -12.20 6.70
C ASP A 325 -6.00 -12.38 5.44
N PHE A 326 -6.58 -12.20 4.24
CA PHE A 326 -5.84 -12.24 2.99
C PHE A 326 -4.75 -11.15 2.91
N ALA A 327 -5.10 -9.91 3.24
CA ALA A 327 -4.16 -8.79 3.24
C ALA A 327 -3.03 -8.98 4.27
N LEU A 328 -3.34 -9.48 5.47
CA LEU A 328 -2.34 -9.82 6.48
C LEU A 328 -1.37 -10.90 6.01
N GLY A 329 -1.86 -11.93 5.30
CA GLY A 329 -1.03 -12.94 4.66
C GLY A 329 -0.05 -12.31 3.66
N ARG A 330 -0.54 -11.42 2.78
CA ARG A 330 0.29 -10.65 1.83
C ARG A 330 1.32 -9.78 2.55
N PHE A 331 0.92 -9.05 3.59
CA PHE A 331 1.84 -8.20 4.36
C PHE A 331 2.93 -9.02 5.04
N SER A 332 2.60 -10.17 5.61
CA SER A 332 3.59 -11.07 6.22
C SER A 332 4.62 -11.57 5.20
N GLN A 333 4.17 -11.98 4.01
CA GLN A 333 5.06 -12.38 2.93
C GLN A 333 5.95 -11.23 2.47
N ALA A 334 5.39 -10.04 2.28
CA ALA A 334 6.13 -8.88 1.81
C ALA A 334 7.15 -8.36 2.84
N ILE A 335 6.80 -8.35 4.13
CA ILE A 335 7.73 -8.07 5.24
C ILE A 335 8.90 -9.07 5.21
N LYS A 336 8.63 -10.36 5.02
CA LYS A 336 9.68 -11.37 4.92
C LYS A 336 10.58 -11.14 3.70
N THR A 337 10.01 -10.75 2.56
CA THR A 337 10.79 -10.37 1.37
C THR A 337 11.68 -9.16 1.64
N LEU A 338 11.16 -8.12 2.32
CA LEU A 338 11.96 -6.97 2.73
C LEU A 338 13.11 -7.36 3.66
N GLN A 339 12.86 -8.26 4.63
CA GLN A 339 13.90 -8.79 5.52
C GLN A 339 15.00 -9.53 4.75
N ILE A 340 14.63 -10.41 3.82
CA ILE A 340 15.61 -11.14 2.99
C ILE A 340 16.40 -10.17 2.10
N ASN A 341 15.72 -9.19 1.49
CA ASN A 341 16.38 -8.16 0.68
C ASN A 341 17.37 -7.33 1.51
N HIS A 342 17.00 -7.04 2.76
CA HIS A 342 17.85 -6.37 3.72
C HIS A 342 19.11 -7.18 4.03
N GLU A 343 18.97 -8.43 4.45
CA GLU A 343 20.08 -9.32 4.78
C GLU A 343 21.02 -9.47 3.57
N ASN A 344 20.46 -9.64 2.38
CA ASN A 344 21.22 -9.68 1.14
C ASN A 344 21.95 -8.36 0.85
N PHE A 345 21.34 -7.22 1.14
CA PHE A 345 21.96 -5.92 0.93
C PHE A 345 23.14 -5.72 1.90
N GLN A 346 22.94 -6.01 3.18
CA GLN A 346 24.00 -5.96 4.20
C GLN A 346 25.14 -6.93 3.86
N TRP A 347 24.83 -8.16 3.46
CA TRP A 347 25.84 -9.12 3.01
C TRP A 347 26.63 -8.56 1.83
N ARG A 348 25.97 -7.99 0.82
CA ARG A 348 26.64 -7.38 -0.33
C ARG A 348 27.54 -6.22 0.09
N LEU A 349 27.08 -5.31 0.94
CA LEU A 349 27.90 -4.19 1.42
C LEU A 349 29.18 -4.67 2.11
N ASN A 350 29.07 -5.70 2.96
CA ASN A 350 30.22 -6.34 3.61
C ASN A 350 31.19 -7.01 2.61
N HIS A 351 30.69 -7.52 1.48
CA HIS A 351 31.49 -8.25 0.47
C HIS A 351 31.86 -7.40 -0.75
N GLN A 352 31.40 -6.15 -0.82
CA GLN A 352 31.74 -5.20 -1.88
C GLN A 352 33.14 -4.60 -1.68
N HIS A 353 33.74 -4.84 -0.51
CA HIS A 353 35.15 -4.58 -0.23
C HIS A 353 36.05 -5.58 -0.96
N HIS A 354 36.48 -5.25 -2.17
CA HIS A 354 37.67 -5.90 -2.72
C HIS A 354 38.88 -5.35 -1.95
N GLU A 355 39.64 -6.21 -1.27
CA GLU A 355 40.89 -5.86 -0.57
C GLU A 355 41.86 -5.08 -1.48
N GLU A 356 41.76 -5.30 -2.80
CA GLU A 356 42.52 -4.66 -3.87
C GLU A 356 42.07 -3.24 -4.25
N THR A 357 40.94 -2.74 -3.72
CA THR A 357 40.48 -1.38 -4.04
C THR A 357 41.23 -0.32 -3.23
N ALA A 358 41.69 0.73 -3.90
CA ALA A 358 42.35 1.91 -3.30
C ALA A 358 41.41 2.78 -2.42
N TRP A 359 40.21 2.30 -2.15
CA TRP A 359 39.12 3.03 -1.52
C TRP A 359 38.68 2.34 -0.23
N GLN A 360 38.40 3.15 0.77
CA GLN A 360 37.79 2.73 2.03
C GLN A 360 36.36 3.29 2.06
N LEU A 361 35.39 2.39 2.02
CA LEU A 361 33.98 2.70 2.22
C LEU A 361 33.66 2.48 3.70
N ASP A 362 33.19 3.50 4.39
CA ASP A 362 32.71 3.39 5.75
C ASP A 362 31.20 3.62 5.80
N TRP A 363 30.49 2.55 6.07
CA TRP A 363 29.02 2.51 6.18
C TRP A 363 28.59 1.90 7.51
N GLN A 364 29.54 1.48 8.35
CA GLN A 364 29.27 0.93 9.66
C GLN A 364 29.10 2.08 10.65
N SER A 365 28.35 1.85 11.72
CA SER A 365 28.15 2.83 12.78
C SER A 365 28.18 2.10 14.12
N ASP A 366 28.52 2.84 15.16
CA ASP A 366 28.42 2.39 16.55
C ASP A 366 26.94 2.24 17.01
N SER A 367 25.98 2.69 16.20
CA SER A 367 24.55 2.51 16.44
C SER A 367 24.10 1.06 16.25
N GLN A 368 22.90 0.72 16.76
CA GLN A 368 22.30 -0.61 16.63
C GLN A 368 22.19 -1.07 15.16
N TYR A 369 21.99 -0.12 14.23
CA TYR A 369 21.88 -0.37 12.80
C TYR A 369 22.80 0.56 12.00
N PRO A 370 23.41 0.07 10.90
CA PRO A 370 24.18 0.92 9.99
C PRO A 370 23.31 2.03 9.38
N PRO A 371 23.80 3.27 9.18
CA PRO A 371 22.97 4.40 8.79
C PRO A 371 22.30 4.23 7.42
N LEU A 372 23.00 3.61 6.47
CA LEU A 372 22.46 3.25 5.15
C LEU A 372 21.25 2.29 5.22
N LEU A 373 21.18 1.48 6.28
CA LEU A 373 20.17 0.43 6.47
C LEU A 373 19.11 0.83 7.52
N GLU A 374 19.39 1.85 8.34
CA GLU A 374 18.53 2.27 9.45
C GLU A 374 17.11 2.67 9.00
N PRO A 375 16.90 3.47 7.94
CA PRO A 375 15.56 3.77 7.44
C PRO A 375 14.74 2.52 7.12
N LEU A 376 15.40 1.48 6.60
CA LEU A 376 14.77 0.20 6.26
C LEU A 376 14.36 -0.58 7.51
N TYR A 377 15.18 -0.58 8.56
CA TYR A 377 14.83 -1.20 9.84
C TYR A 377 13.65 -0.49 10.51
N ILE A 378 13.68 0.84 10.53
CA ILE A 378 12.59 1.65 11.08
C ILE A 378 11.30 1.40 10.29
N GLY A 379 11.37 1.37 8.96
CA GLY A 379 10.24 1.03 8.09
C GLY A 379 9.68 -0.37 8.36
N LEU A 380 10.55 -1.38 8.49
CA LEU A 380 10.14 -2.75 8.83
C LEU A 380 9.42 -2.82 10.18
N GLU A 381 9.92 -2.15 11.21
CA GLU A 381 9.25 -2.10 12.51
C GLU A 381 7.91 -1.36 12.43
N SER A 382 7.82 -0.29 11.65
CA SER A 382 6.55 0.39 11.37
C SER A 382 5.52 -0.56 10.74
N LEU A 383 5.90 -1.32 9.71
CA LEU A 383 5.02 -2.30 9.07
C LEU A 383 4.58 -3.42 10.02
N LYS A 384 5.49 -3.93 10.86
CA LYS A 384 5.13 -4.91 11.90
C LYS A 384 4.13 -4.33 12.89
N ASN A 385 4.28 -3.07 13.29
CA ASN A 385 3.33 -2.39 14.15
C ASN A 385 1.96 -2.27 13.47
N HIS A 386 1.91 -1.89 12.18
CA HIS A 386 0.67 -1.88 11.41
C HIS A 386 -0.02 -3.26 11.42
N VAL A 387 0.72 -4.32 11.15
CA VAL A 387 0.21 -5.71 11.20
C VAL A 387 -0.34 -6.06 12.59
N ALA A 388 0.37 -5.69 13.67
CA ALA A 388 -0.09 -5.92 15.03
C ALA A 388 -1.41 -5.20 15.34
N TYR A 389 -1.54 -3.93 14.94
CA TYR A 389 -2.78 -3.17 15.11
C TYR A 389 -3.95 -3.76 14.32
N ILE A 390 -3.71 -4.13 13.06
CA ILE A 390 -4.71 -4.75 12.19
C ILE A 390 -5.17 -6.09 12.79
N ASN A 391 -4.24 -6.94 13.22
CA ASN A 391 -4.55 -8.20 13.91
C ASN A 391 -5.38 -8.01 15.17
N GLY A 392 -5.05 -7.01 15.99
CA GLY A 392 -5.84 -6.68 17.18
C GLY A 392 -7.28 -6.33 16.81
N LYS A 393 -7.49 -5.44 15.84
CA LYS A 393 -8.83 -5.06 15.36
C LYS A 393 -9.58 -6.23 14.73
N LEU A 394 -8.90 -7.05 13.96
CA LEU A 394 -9.48 -8.25 13.35
C LEU A 394 -9.93 -9.27 14.40
N THR A 395 -9.15 -9.48 15.44
CA THR A 395 -9.50 -10.39 16.55
C THR A 395 -10.80 -9.95 17.21
N HIS A 396 -10.97 -8.64 17.46
CA HIS A 396 -12.22 -8.13 18.00
C HIS A 396 -13.39 -8.27 17.01
N LEU A 397 -13.17 -8.04 15.71
CA LEU A 397 -14.20 -8.23 14.68
C LEU A 397 -14.63 -9.70 14.61
N LYS A 398 -13.70 -10.66 14.65
CA LYS A 398 -13.99 -12.10 14.72
C LYS A 398 -14.82 -12.45 15.96
N GLY A 399 -14.52 -11.82 17.11
CA GLY A 399 -15.32 -11.93 18.32
C GLY A 399 -16.76 -11.44 18.13
N ALA A 400 -16.94 -10.26 17.53
CA ALA A 400 -18.26 -9.71 17.21
C ALA A 400 -19.04 -10.62 16.23
N CYS A 401 -18.39 -11.10 15.16
CA CYS A 401 -18.98 -12.07 14.24
C CYS A 401 -19.49 -13.33 14.97
N SER A 402 -18.66 -13.89 15.86
CA SER A 402 -19.03 -15.09 16.61
C SER A 402 -20.25 -14.86 17.50
N SER A 403 -20.28 -13.73 18.22
CA SER A 403 -21.40 -13.34 19.07
C SER A 403 -22.70 -13.14 18.26
N TRP A 404 -22.63 -12.40 17.16
CA TRP A 404 -23.80 -12.14 16.31
C TRP A 404 -24.28 -13.41 15.61
N ARG A 405 -23.37 -14.26 15.13
CA ARG A 405 -23.71 -15.55 14.53
C ARG A 405 -24.39 -16.47 15.55
N SER A 406 -23.90 -16.50 16.79
CA SER A 406 -24.55 -17.26 17.87
C SER A 406 -25.98 -16.77 18.09
N TYR A 407 -26.18 -15.45 18.20
CA TYR A 407 -27.50 -14.85 18.38
C TYR A 407 -28.47 -15.20 17.23
N VAL A 408 -28.03 -15.05 15.98
CA VAL A 408 -28.85 -15.39 14.80
C VAL A 408 -29.19 -16.88 14.78
N THR A 409 -28.23 -17.74 15.13
CA THR A 409 -28.43 -19.21 15.15
C THR A 409 -29.40 -19.62 16.24
N GLU A 410 -29.27 -19.08 17.45
CA GLU A 410 -30.18 -19.32 18.57
C GLU A 410 -31.59 -18.84 18.24
N ASN A 411 -31.74 -17.65 17.64
CA ASN A 411 -33.05 -17.14 17.25
C ASN A 411 -33.70 -18.00 16.14
N ARG A 412 -32.91 -18.53 15.20
CA ARG A 412 -33.39 -19.51 14.19
C ARG A 412 -33.79 -20.84 14.83
N GLN A 413 -33.03 -21.34 15.80
CA GLN A 413 -33.36 -22.56 16.53
C GLN A 413 -34.64 -22.39 17.34
N ASN A 414 -34.76 -21.33 18.13
CA ASN A 414 -35.98 -21.00 18.88
C ASN A 414 -37.21 -20.88 17.97
N LEU A 415 -37.04 -20.27 16.78
CA LEU A 415 -38.12 -20.20 15.79
C LEU A 415 -38.49 -21.60 15.26
N THR A 416 -37.49 -22.42 14.96
CA THR A 416 -37.70 -23.78 14.43
C THR A 416 -38.36 -24.68 15.48
N GLU A 417 -37.93 -24.61 16.73
CA GLU A 417 -38.55 -25.33 17.85
C GLU A 417 -39.99 -24.86 18.08
N HIS A 418 -40.24 -23.55 18.10
CA HIS A 418 -41.60 -23.02 18.21
C HIS A 418 -42.51 -23.44 17.05
N LEU A 419 -42.02 -23.43 15.81
CA LEU A 419 -42.76 -23.93 14.65
C LEU A 419 -42.98 -25.45 14.73
N GLY A 420 -42.00 -26.20 15.23
CA GLY A 420 -42.12 -27.64 15.49
C GLY A 420 -43.17 -27.95 16.53
N HIS A 421 -43.22 -27.21 17.64
CA HIS A 421 -44.27 -27.33 18.65
C HIS A 421 -45.65 -27.04 18.08
N VAL A 422 -45.79 -25.98 17.28
CA VAL A 422 -47.06 -25.65 16.61
C VAL A 422 -47.46 -26.77 15.64
N GLY A 423 -46.52 -27.28 14.84
CA GLY A 423 -46.75 -28.42 13.95
C GLY A 423 -47.22 -29.67 14.70
N ASN A 424 -46.56 -30.00 15.82
CA ASN A 424 -46.95 -31.13 16.67
C ASN A 424 -48.32 -30.95 17.31
N ILE A 425 -48.66 -29.73 17.75
CA ILE A 425 -50.00 -29.42 18.27
C ILE A 425 -51.05 -29.60 17.17
N ILE A 426 -50.79 -29.13 15.93
CA ILE A 426 -51.69 -29.31 14.79
C ILE A 426 -51.88 -30.80 14.46
N ILE A 427 -50.78 -31.57 14.39
CA ILE A 427 -50.84 -33.02 14.14
C ILE A 427 -51.62 -33.72 15.24
N LEU A 428 -51.36 -33.42 16.51
CA LEU A 428 -52.09 -34.00 17.66
C LEU A 428 -53.59 -33.70 17.58
N LEU A 429 -53.97 -32.47 17.24
CA LEU A 429 -55.37 -32.08 17.10
C LEU A 429 -56.05 -32.80 15.93
N LEU A 430 -55.35 -32.97 14.81
CA LEU A 430 -55.83 -33.72 13.65
C LEU A 430 -55.98 -35.22 13.94
N THR A 431 -55.00 -35.84 14.59
CA THR A 431 -55.05 -37.26 14.94
C THR A 431 -56.12 -37.55 15.98
N LEU A 432 -56.31 -36.68 16.98
CA LEU A 432 -57.44 -36.78 17.90
C LEU A 432 -58.78 -36.72 17.14
N GLY A 433 -58.95 -35.76 16.23
CA GLY A 433 -60.18 -35.66 15.42
C GLY A 433 -60.48 -36.92 14.59
N GLU A 434 -59.47 -37.45 13.89
CA GLU A 434 -59.58 -38.70 13.10
C GLU A 434 -59.87 -39.93 13.97
N LEU A 435 -59.21 -40.06 15.12
CA LEU A 435 -59.37 -41.20 16.03
C LEU A 435 -60.74 -41.17 16.72
N PHE A 436 -61.26 -39.97 17.04
CA PHE A 436 -62.64 -39.79 17.51
C PHE A 436 -63.67 -40.07 16.41
N ARG A 437 -63.38 -39.74 15.15
CA ARG A 437 -64.27 -40.05 14.01
C ARG A 437 -64.34 -41.56 13.74
N TYR A 438 -63.21 -42.26 13.82
CA TYR A 438 -63.15 -43.72 13.68
C TYR A 438 -63.93 -44.45 14.79
N ASN A 439 -63.83 -43.99 16.05
CA ASN A 439 -64.60 -44.55 17.16
C ASN A 439 -66.11 -44.22 17.08
N TRP A 440 -66.50 -43.13 16.43
CA TRP A 440 -67.90 -42.82 16.17
C TRP A 440 -68.52 -43.79 15.15
N ASP A 441 -67.75 -44.19 14.14
CA ASP A 441 -68.20 -45.11 13.09
C ASP A 441 -68.20 -46.58 13.54
N HIS A 442 -67.59 -46.91 14.68
CA HIS A 442 -67.49 -48.28 15.22
C HIS A 442 -68.00 -48.32 16.66
N GLU A 443 -69.30 -48.63 16.83
CA GLU A 443 -69.98 -48.78 18.11
C GLU A 443 -69.24 -49.72 19.08
N SER A 444 -68.34 -49.21 19.92
CA SER A 444 -68.08 -49.83 21.23
C SER A 444 -67.40 -48.88 22.23
N PHE A 445 -67.92 -48.97 23.45
CA PHE A 445 -67.35 -48.58 24.75
C PHE A 445 -67.48 -47.12 25.22
N GLY A 446 -68.29 -46.99 26.27
CA GLY A 446 -68.76 -45.73 26.83
C GLY A 446 -67.76 -45.00 27.71
N PHE A 447 -67.68 -43.70 27.47
CA PHE A 447 -67.48 -42.66 28.46
C PHE A 447 -68.25 -41.44 27.94
N SER A 448 -69.35 -41.03 28.59
CA SER A 448 -70.18 -39.89 28.15
C SER A 448 -69.41 -38.55 28.11
N PHE A 449 -68.30 -38.46 28.83
CA PHE A 449 -67.33 -37.38 28.74
C PHE A 449 -66.56 -37.38 27.40
N LEU A 450 -66.21 -38.55 26.85
CA LEU A 450 -65.48 -38.66 25.59
C LEU A 450 -66.36 -38.34 24.37
N ASP A 451 -67.66 -38.67 24.39
CA ASP A 451 -68.60 -38.28 23.32
C ASP A 451 -68.78 -36.76 23.25
N TYR A 452 -68.82 -36.08 24.41
CA TYR A 452 -68.87 -34.62 24.45
C TYR A 452 -67.60 -34.00 23.84
N PHE A 453 -66.42 -34.54 24.15
CA PHE A 453 -65.16 -34.09 23.55
C PHE A 453 -65.06 -34.43 22.05
N ALA A 454 -65.53 -35.60 21.62
CA ALA A 454 -65.58 -36.00 20.21
C ALA A 454 -66.51 -35.09 19.40
N THR A 455 -67.69 -34.77 19.93
CA THR A 455 -68.66 -33.84 19.31
C THR A 455 -68.09 -32.43 19.25
N VAL A 456 -67.41 -31.97 20.31
CA VAL A 456 -66.76 -30.66 20.35
C VAL A 456 -65.58 -30.60 19.39
N LEU A 457 -64.75 -31.64 19.27
CA LEU A 457 -63.54 -31.67 18.42
C LEU A 457 -63.85 -31.87 16.93
N ASN A 458 -64.86 -32.67 16.57
CA ASN A 458 -65.30 -32.87 15.17
C ASN A 458 -66.29 -31.81 14.68
N HIS A 459 -66.62 -30.81 15.49
CA HIS A 459 -67.48 -29.72 15.06
C HIS A 459 -66.74 -28.81 14.06
N PRO A 460 -67.39 -28.30 12.99
CA PRO A 460 -66.76 -27.31 12.10
C PRO A 460 -66.24 -26.06 12.85
N VAL A 461 -66.78 -25.79 14.04
CA VAL A 461 -66.35 -24.69 14.92
C VAL A 461 -64.99 -24.96 15.58
N THR A 462 -64.60 -26.20 15.87
CA THR A 462 -63.25 -26.51 16.37
C THR A 462 -62.22 -26.44 15.27
N TYR A 463 -62.52 -26.93 14.06
CA TYR A 463 -61.65 -26.69 12.91
C TYR A 463 -61.48 -25.20 12.64
N LEU A 464 -62.56 -24.43 12.71
CA LEU A 464 -62.53 -22.97 12.65
C LEU A 464 -61.70 -22.38 13.81
N ALA A 465 -61.85 -22.87 15.04
CA ALA A 465 -61.09 -22.41 16.19
C ALA A 465 -59.59 -22.72 16.07
N ILE A 466 -59.21 -23.89 15.53
CA ILE A 466 -57.82 -24.27 15.23
C ILE A 466 -57.25 -23.36 14.13
N ILE A 467 -58.01 -23.10 13.06
CA ILE A 467 -57.63 -22.16 12.00
C ILE A 467 -57.52 -20.74 12.55
N ILE A 468 -58.44 -20.30 13.42
CA ILE A 468 -58.40 -18.99 14.08
C ILE A 468 -57.20 -18.93 15.03
N PHE A 469 -56.89 -19.98 15.79
CA PHE A 469 -55.73 -20.00 16.69
C PHE A 469 -54.43 -19.98 15.90
N PHE A 470 -54.36 -20.73 14.81
CA PHE A 470 -53.25 -20.71 13.86
C PHE A 470 -53.11 -19.32 13.22
N LEU A 471 -54.20 -18.73 12.72
CA LEU A 471 -54.21 -17.38 12.16
C LEU A 471 -53.82 -16.33 13.19
N LEU A 472 -54.34 -16.36 14.42
CA LEU A 472 -53.96 -15.45 15.50
C LEU A 472 -52.49 -15.61 15.88
N PHE A 473 -51.97 -16.84 15.89
CA PHE A 473 -50.57 -17.11 16.19
C PHE A 473 -49.64 -16.61 15.09
N VAL A 474 -49.95 -16.96 13.84
CA VAL A 474 -49.27 -16.48 12.62
C VAL A 474 -49.32 -14.95 12.60
N LEU A 475 -50.50 -14.35 12.78
CA LEU A 475 -50.68 -12.89 12.81
C LEU A 475 -49.91 -12.24 13.96
N ARG A 476 -49.82 -12.85 15.14
CA ARG A 476 -49.01 -12.36 16.27
C ARG A 476 -47.51 -12.46 16.00
N HIS A 477 -47.06 -13.50 15.30
CA HIS A 477 -45.66 -13.64 14.89
C HIS A 477 -45.29 -12.61 13.82
N TYR A 478 -46.09 -12.53 12.75
CA TYR A 478 -45.90 -11.55 11.69
C TYR A 478 -46.09 -10.12 12.20
N SER A 479 -46.97 -9.86 13.16
CA SER A 479 -47.10 -8.53 13.78
C SER A 479 -45.86 -8.16 14.59
N LYS A 480 -45.25 -9.10 15.33
CA LYS A 480 -43.96 -8.87 16.03
C LYS A 480 -42.83 -8.58 15.04
N MET A 481 -42.71 -9.36 13.96
CA MET A 481 -41.73 -9.14 12.89
C MET A 481 -41.94 -7.78 12.21
N TRP A 482 -43.19 -7.44 11.91
CA TRP A 482 -43.58 -6.16 11.32
C TRP A 482 -43.32 -4.98 12.27
N LEU A 483 -43.60 -5.13 13.56
CA LEU A 483 -43.27 -4.15 14.61
C LEU A 483 -41.76 -3.95 14.76
N LYS A 484 -40.96 -5.03 14.72
CA LYS A 484 -39.49 -4.92 14.70
C LYS A 484 -39.03 -4.14 13.46
N TRP A 485 -39.53 -4.51 12.29
CA TRP A 485 -39.19 -3.83 11.04
C TRP A 485 -39.60 -2.34 11.03
N LEU A 486 -40.79 -2.01 11.55
CA LEU A 486 -41.24 -0.62 11.71
C LEU A 486 -40.37 0.16 12.70
N LYS A 487 -40.09 -0.41 13.88
CA LYS A 487 -39.21 0.22 14.88
C LYS A 487 -37.83 0.50 14.29
N TYR A 488 -37.28 -0.45 13.55
CA TYR A 488 -36.02 -0.29 12.82
C TYR A 488 -36.11 0.86 11.81
N LYS A 489 -37.14 0.85 10.94
CA LYS A 489 -37.35 1.88 9.92
C LYS A 489 -37.57 3.29 10.49
N PHE A 490 -38.29 3.42 11.61
CA PHE A 490 -38.51 4.71 12.27
C PHE A 490 -37.29 5.21 13.03
N ARG A 491 -36.52 4.34 13.70
CA ARG A 491 -35.28 4.73 14.41
C ARG A 491 -34.14 5.11 13.46
N TYR A 492 -33.94 4.35 12.39
CA TYR A 492 -32.86 4.61 11.43
C TYR A 492 -33.27 5.54 10.27
N GLY A 493 -34.57 5.70 10.00
CA GLY A 493 -35.09 6.64 9.00
C GLY A 493 -35.08 8.10 9.44
N GLN A 494 -34.96 8.40 10.74
CA GLN A 494 -34.79 9.76 11.27
C GLN A 494 -33.31 10.20 11.39
N ALA A 495 -32.36 9.28 11.14
CA ALA A 495 -30.92 9.52 11.26
C ALA A 495 -30.21 9.71 9.89
N LYS A 496 -30.97 10.04 8.84
CA LYS A 496 -30.45 10.33 7.49
C LYS A 496 -30.66 11.78 7.12
#